data_AF-A0A318F7A8-F1
#
_entry.id   AF-A0A318F7A8-F1
#
_cell.length_a   1.000
_cell.length_b   1.000
_cell.length_c   1.000
_cell.angle_alpha   90.00
_cell.angle_beta   90.00
_cell.angle_gamma   90.00
#
_symmetry.space_group_name_H-M   'P 1'
#
loop_
_entity.id
_entity.type
_entity.pdbx_description
1 polymer ?
#
loop_
_entity_poly.entity_id
_entity_poly.type
_entity_poly.pdbx_seq_one_letter_code
_entity_poly.pdbx_strand_id
1 'polypeptide(L)'
;MRRWVILIATHLAMLAMGFAGGVYTLPILTAPQAPDAAALRTISAETLYAGRLARDLKGSDLLHWGEGEIRVSRDRIAHIGRLAPGPDYKLYLAPRFVDTKEAFLLIKDRSVRVGDVKTFNGFIVEVPAGIDVRDYNTVVIWCEAFDQFISAAEYQPSSQARERARRWIP
;
A
#
# COMPACT_ATOMS: atom_id res chain seq x y z
N MET A 1 -2.14 11.53 48.77
CA MET A 1 -1.27 11.37 47.58
C MET A 1 -1.71 10.21 46.67
N ARG A 2 -1.85 8.97 47.15
CA ARG A 2 -2.26 7.80 46.33
C ARG A 2 -3.52 7.98 45.47
N ARG A 3 -4.58 8.62 46.00
CA ARG A 3 -5.83 8.88 45.25
C ARG A 3 -5.60 9.79 44.03
N TRP A 4 -4.81 10.85 44.20
CA TRP A 4 -4.49 11.78 43.12
C TRP A 4 -3.64 11.14 42.03
N VAL A 5 -2.70 10.28 42.41
CA VAL A 5 -1.90 9.49 41.44
C VAL A 5 -2.80 8.59 40.60
N ILE A 6 -3.74 7.87 41.23
CA ILE A 6 -4.69 7.00 40.52
C ILE A 6 -5.56 7.83 39.58
N LEU A 7 -6.12 8.95 40.05
CA LEU A 7 -6.95 9.82 39.21
C LEU A 7 -6.18 10.37 38.02
N ILE A 8 -4.96 10.87 38.22
CA ILE A 8 -4.13 11.38 37.12
C ILE A 8 -3.84 10.25 36.12
N ALA A 9 -3.46 9.07 36.61
CA ALA A 9 -3.15 7.93 35.74
C ALA A 9 -4.37 7.50 34.91
N THR A 10 -5.57 7.44 35.50
CA THR A 10 -6.78 7.02 34.76
C THR A 10 -7.19 8.06 33.71
N HIS A 11 -7.07 9.35 34.01
CA HIS A 11 -7.41 10.41 33.05
C HIS A 11 -6.40 10.49 31.91
N LEU A 12 -5.10 10.36 32.21
CA LEU A 12 -4.07 10.29 31.18
C LEU A 12 -4.26 9.06 30.29
N ALA A 13 -4.63 7.91 30.86
CA ALA A 13 -4.94 6.71 30.07
C ALA A 13 -6.14 6.94 29.14
N MET A 14 -7.22 7.54 29.64
CA MET A 14 -8.40 7.87 28.82
C MET A 14 -8.07 8.87 27.72
N LEU A 15 -7.29 9.91 28.03
CA LEU A 15 -6.83 10.88 27.03
C LEU A 15 -5.98 10.22 25.95
N ALA A 16 -5.04 9.36 26.33
CA ALA A 16 -4.19 8.63 25.39
C ALA A 16 -5.02 7.70 24.48
N MET A 17 -5.99 6.98 25.04
CA MET A 17 -6.90 6.13 24.27
C MET A 17 -7.77 6.95 23.30
N GLY A 18 -8.33 8.08 23.76
CA GLY A 18 -9.11 8.97 22.90
C GLY A 18 -8.27 9.56 21.77
N PHE A 19 -7.04 9.98 22.06
CA PHE A 19 -6.10 10.49 21.06
C PHE A 19 -5.73 9.41 20.03
N ALA A 20 -5.35 8.20 20.47
CA ALA A 20 -5.02 7.10 19.58
C ALA A 20 -6.22 6.68 18.70
N GLY A 21 -7.42 6.62 19.29
CA GLY A 21 -8.66 6.39 18.54
C GLY A 21 -8.94 7.48 17.50
N GLY A 22 -8.69 8.74 17.85
CA GLY A 22 -8.77 9.88 16.92
C GLY A 22 -7.82 9.74 15.74
N VAL A 23 -6.53 9.46 15.99
CA VAL A 23 -5.52 9.25 14.93
C VAL A 23 -5.92 8.10 13.99
N TYR A 24 -6.49 7.02 14.53
CA TYR A 24 -6.92 5.87 13.73
C TYR A 24 -8.20 6.13 12.90
N THR A 25 -9.15 6.88 13.46
CA THR A 25 -10.45 7.14 12.81
C THR A 25 -10.40 8.30 11.82
N LEU A 26 -9.50 9.26 12.03
CA LEU A 26 -9.39 10.45 11.19
C LEU A 26 -9.18 10.12 9.70
N PRO A 27 -8.28 9.20 9.29
CA PRO A 27 -8.12 8.83 7.89
C PRO A 27 -9.42 8.36 7.24
N ILE A 28 -10.28 7.66 7.99
CA ILE A 28 -11.58 7.19 7.48
C ILE A 28 -12.53 8.37 7.27
N LEU A 29 -12.58 9.29 8.23
CA LEU A 29 -13.48 10.45 8.21
C LEU A 29 -13.08 11.48 7.15
N THR A 30 -11.78 11.60 6.85
CA THR A 30 -11.25 12.58 5.89
C THR A 30 -10.95 11.97 4.52
N ALA A 31 -11.12 10.66 4.34
CA ALA A 31 -10.90 10.02 3.06
C ALA A 31 -11.86 10.62 2.01
N PRO A 32 -11.37 10.95 0.80
CA PRO A 32 -12.26 11.28 -0.31
C PRO A 32 -13.10 10.07 -0.69
N GLN A 33 -14.13 10.31 -1.51
CA GLN A 33 -14.94 9.21 -2.03
C GLN A 33 -14.07 8.25 -2.86
N ALA A 34 -14.25 6.95 -2.64
CA ALA A 34 -13.59 5.93 -3.43
C ALA A 34 -14.04 6.00 -4.90
N PRO A 35 -13.18 5.60 -5.85
CA PRO A 35 -13.59 5.47 -7.25
C PRO A 35 -14.81 4.57 -7.41
N ASP A 36 -15.71 4.92 -8.32
CA ASP A 36 -16.85 4.08 -8.62
C ASP A 36 -16.43 2.79 -9.37
N ALA A 37 -17.34 1.82 -9.41
CA ALA A 37 -17.07 0.55 -10.06
C ALA A 37 -16.89 0.67 -11.59
N ALA A 38 -17.46 1.70 -12.23
CA ALA A 38 -17.32 1.90 -13.67
C ALA A 38 -15.90 2.39 -14.01
N ALA A 39 -15.37 3.34 -13.24
CA ALA A 39 -14.00 3.84 -13.38
C ALA A 39 -12.96 2.73 -13.19
N LEU A 40 -13.14 1.86 -12.19
CA LEU A 40 -12.26 0.70 -11.97
C LEU A 40 -12.33 -0.33 -13.11
N ARG A 41 -13.52 -0.50 -13.74
CA ARG A 41 -13.69 -1.37 -14.91
C ARG A 41 -13.03 -0.81 -16.16
N THR A 42 -13.04 0.51 -16.37
CA THR A 42 -12.35 1.13 -17.51
C THR A 42 -10.85 0.82 -17.46
N ILE A 43 -10.20 0.98 -16.31
CA ILE A 43 -8.77 0.65 -16.15
C ILE A 43 -8.51 -0.86 -16.36
N SER A 44 -9.48 -1.70 -16.00
CA SER A 44 -9.38 -3.14 -16.22
C SER A 44 -9.25 -3.50 -17.71
N ALA A 45 -9.81 -2.70 -18.62
CA ALA A 45 -9.70 -2.91 -20.06
C ALA A 45 -8.32 -2.52 -20.62
N GLU A 46 -7.62 -1.58 -19.97
CA GLU A 46 -6.30 -1.06 -20.37
C GLU A 46 -5.14 -1.72 -19.60
N THR A 47 -5.46 -2.72 -18.79
CA THR A 47 -4.50 -3.40 -17.90
C THR A 47 -3.43 -4.11 -18.70
N LEU A 48 -2.16 -3.82 -18.38
CA LEU A 48 -1.01 -4.57 -18.89
C LEU A 48 -0.64 -5.73 -17.97
N TYR A 49 -0.71 -5.51 -16.66
CA TYR A 49 -0.31 -6.47 -15.65
C TYR A 49 -1.30 -6.51 -14.49
N ALA A 50 -1.41 -7.67 -13.86
CA ALA A 50 -2.24 -7.88 -12.68
C ALA A 50 -1.41 -8.52 -11.57
N GLY A 51 -1.65 -8.08 -10.33
CA GLY A 51 -1.08 -8.65 -9.12
C GLY A 51 -2.15 -8.79 -8.04
N ARG A 52 -1.87 -9.54 -6.98
CA ARG A 52 -2.81 -9.75 -5.87
C ARG A 52 -2.19 -9.32 -4.55
N LEU A 53 -2.89 -8.48 -3.81
CA LEU A 53 -2.61 -8.24 -2.41
C LEU A 53 -3.20 -9.40 -1.59
N ALA A 54 -2.34 -10.13 -0.89
CA ALA A 54 -2.77 -11.13 0.09
C ALA A 54 -2.95 -10.45 1.45
N ARG A 55 -4.01 -10.82 2.16
CA ARG A 55 -4.32 -10.22 3.46
C ARG A 55 -3.28 -10.57 4.52
N ASP A 56 -2.67 -11.74 4.38
CA ASP A 56 -1.81 -12.43 5.33
C ASP A 56 -0.35 -12.52 4.85
N LEU A 57 0.14 -11.48 4.19
CA LEU A 57 1.58 -11.35 3.93
C LEU A 57 2.36 -11.39 5.25
N LYS A 58 3.64 -11.79 5.18
CA LYS A 58 4.49 -11.99 6.35
C LYS A 58 4.59 -10.76 7.27
N GLY A 59 4.58 -9.56 6.69
CA GLY A 59 4.60 -8.28 7.41
C GLY A 59 3.22 -7.68 7.68
N SER A 60 2.12 -8.37 7.34
CA SER A 60 0.76 -7.92 7.65
C SER A 60 0.37 -8.24 9.09
N ASP A 61 -0.45 -7.39 9.67
CA ASP A 61 -1.05 -7.60 10.99
C ASP A 61 -2.52 -7.12 11.02
N LEU A 62 -3.12 -6.97 12.21
CA LEU A 62 -4.52 -6.55 12.36
C LEU A 62 -4.79 -5.12 11.88
N LEU A 63 -3.79 -4.24 11.93
CA LEU A 63 -3.85 -2.82 11.61
C LEU A 63 -3.17 -2.46 10.29
N HIS A 64 -2.25 -3.30 9.80
CA HIS A 64 -1.50 -3.07 8.57
C HIS A 64 -1.73 -4.24 7.62
N TRP A 65 -2.68 -4.09 6.70
CA TRP A 65 -2.99 -5.10 5.70
C TRP A 65 -3.63 -4.48 4.47
N GLY A 66 -3.60 -5.24 3.38
CA GLY A 66 -4.32 -4.95 2.16
C GLY A 66 -4.70 -6.25 1.47
N GLU A 67 -5.84 -6.24 0.78
CA GLU A 67 -6.33 -7.40 0.04
C GLU A 67 -6.99 -6.99 -1.27
N GLY A 68 -7.00 -7.91 -2.23
CA GLY A 68 -7.68 -7.71 -3.52
C GLY A 68 -6.70 -7.65 -4.68
N GLU A 69 -7.12 -7.04 -5.77
CA GLU A 69 -6.40 -7.07 -7.03
C GLU A 69 -5.76 -5.71 -7.34
N ILE A 70 -4.54 -5.74 -7.84
CA ILE A 70 -3.83 -4.60 -8.39
C ILE A 70 -3.81 -4.73 -9.91
N ARG A 71 -4.23 -3.69 -10.60
CA ARG A 71 -4.21 -3.56 -12.05
C ARG A 71 -3.24 -2.45 -12.43
N VAL A 72 -2.26 -2.77 -13.27
CA VAL A 72 -1.22 -1.85 -13.69
C VAL A 72 -1.35 -1.62 -15.20
N SER A 73 -1.65 -0.38 -15.60
CA SER A 73 -1.53 0.11 -16.97
C SER A 73 -0.24 0.95 -17.11
N ARG A 74 -0.04 1.59 -18.26
CA ARG A 74 1.13 2.44 -18.48
C ARG A 74 1.10 3.72 -17.64
N ASP A 75 -0.09 4.26 -17.47
CA ASP A 75 -0.35 5.60 -16.94
C ASP A 75 -1.19 5.58 -15.66
N ARG A 76 -1.70 4.41 -15.24
CA ARG A 76 -2.55 4.25 -14.05
C ARG A 76 -2.28 2.94 -13.32
N ILE A 77 -2.47 2.97 -12.01
CA ILE A 77 -2.52 1.78 -11.15
C ILE A 77 -3.81 1.83 -10.37
N ALA A 78 -4.61 0.78 -10.49
CA ALA A 78 -5.87 0.63 -9.78
C ALA A 78 -5.81 -0.52 -8.78
N HIS A 79 -6.51 -0.33 -7.67
CA HIS A 79 -6.76 -1.37 -6.67
C HIS A 79 -8.26 -1.63 -6.58
N ILE A 80 -8.61 -2.92 -6.63
CA ILE A 80 -9.97 -3.41 -6.46
C ILE A 80 -9.95 -4.31 -5.22
N GLY A 81 -10.33 -3.75 -4.08
CA GLY A 81 -10.31 -4.46 -2.81
C GLY A 81 -10.36 -3.54 -1.61
N ARG A 82 -9.72 -3.95 -0.52
CA ARG A 82 -9.73 -3.21 0.75
C ARG A 82 -8.33 -3.07 1.33
N LEU A 83 -8.10 -1.96 2.01
CA LEU A 83 -6.90 -1.68 2.79
C LEU A 83 -7.30 -1.35 4.23
N ALA A 84 -6.43 -1.68 5.18
CA ALA A 84 -6.52 -1.07 6.50
C ALA A 84 -6.31 0.44 6.37
N PRO A 85 -7.10 1.29 7.05
CA PRO A 85 -6.97 2.74 6.93
C PRO A 85 -5.70 3.26 7.62
N GLY A 86 -5.07 4.27 7.04
CA GLY A 86 -3.91 4.92 7.63
C GLY A 86 -3.66 6.33 7.06
N PRO A 87 -2.90 7.17 7.76
CA PRO A 87 -2.88 8.61 7.50
C PRO A 87 -2.06 9.05 6.29
N ASP A 88 -1.04 8.28 5.89
CA ASP A 88 -0.07 8.73 4.89
C ASP A 88 0.41 7.61 3.97
N TYR A 89 -0.53 6.94 3.32
CA TYR A 89 -0.22 5.85 2.41
C TYR A 89 0.28 6.35 1.06
N LYS A 90 1.40 5.78 0.63
CA LYS A 90 2.02 6.01 -0.67
C LYS A 90 2.07 4.71 -1.44
N LEU A 91 1.89 4.82 -2.75
CA LEU A 91 2.13 3.73 -3.68
C LEU A 91 3.56 3.82 -4.21
N TYR A 92 4.29 2.73 -4.09
CA TYR A 92 5.62 2.54 -4.64
C TYR A 92 5.64 1.45 -5.70
N LEU A 93 6.50 1.60 -6.70
CA LEU A 93 6.93 0.52 -7.58
C LEU A 93 8.32 0.07 -7.15
N ALA A 94 8.46 -1.23 -6.89
CA ALA A 94 9.69 -1.85 -6.40
C ALA A 94 10.25 -2.85 -7.43
N PRO A 95 11.59 -2.98 -7.54
CA PRO A 95 12.24 -3.82 -8.55
C PRO A 95 12.15 -5.33 -8.27
N ARG A 96 11.76 -5.71 -7.05
CA ARG A 96 11.54 -7.10 -6.63
C ARG A 96 10.43 -7.18 -5.60
N PHE A 97 9.86 -8.38 -5.43
CA PHE A 97 8.86 -8.65 -4.41
C PHE A 97 9.43 -8.51 -3.00
N VAL A 98 8.61 -7.94 -2.11
CA VAL A 98 8.86 -7.75 -0.68
C VAL A 98 7.53 -7.91 0.06
N ASP A 99 7.57 -8.57 1.20
CA ASP A 99 6.39 -8.87 2.01
C ASP A 99 6.57 -8.47 3.48
N THR A 100 7.64 -7.74 3.81
CA THR A 100 7.88 -7.17 5.16
C THR A 100 8.42 -5.74 5.08
N LYS A 101 8.33 -5.02 6.21
CA LYS A 101 8.94 -3.70 6.42
C LYS A 101 10.44 -3.70 6.13
N GLU A 102 11.17 -4.63 6.74
CA GLU A 102 12.63 -4.70 6.64
C GLU A 102 13.04 -5.00 5.20
N ALA A 103 12.32 -5.90 4.52
CA ALA A 103 12.58 -6.26 3.14
C ALA A 103 12.38 -5.06 2.20
N PHE A 104 11.35 -4.24 2.43
CA PHE A 104 11.11 -3.03 1.65
C PHE A 104 12.15 -1.95 1.94
N LEU A 105 12.51 -1.69 3.19
CA LEU A 105 13.52 -0.69 3.56
C LEU A 105 14.87 -0.93 2.86
N LEU A 106 15.27 -2.19 2.66
CA LEU A 106 16.49 -2.57 1.93
C LEU A 106 16.47 -2.23 0.42
N ILE A 107 15.31 -1.90 -0.14
CA ILE A 107 15.13 -1.57 -1.56
C ILE A 107 14.35 -0.28 -1.79
N LYS A 108 13.99 0.46 -0.74
CA LYS A 108 13.17 1.67 -0.85
C LYS A 108 13.88 2.75 -1.67
N ASP A 109 15.21 2.83 -1.54
CA ASP A 109 16.10 3.70 -2.31
C ASP A 109 16.13 3.38 -3.81
N ARG A 110 15.84 2.13 -4.17
CA ARG A 110 15.74 1.63 -5.56
C ARG A 110 14.30 1.51 -6.04
N SER A 111 13.34 1.94 -5.22
CA SER A 111 11.92 1.96 -5.54
C SER A 111 11.49 3.38 -5.85
N VAL A 112 10.45 3.53 -6.68
CA VAL A 112 9.95 4.85 -7.06
C VAL A 112 8.57 5.09 -6.46
N ARG A 113 8.39 6.25 -5.82
CA ARG A 113 7.07 6.70 -5.36
C ARG A 113 6.26 7.15 -6.56
N VAL A 114 5.07 6.56 -6.71
CA VAL A 114 4.13 6.90 -7.80
C VAL A 114 3.16 7.98 -7.35
N GLY A 115 2.57 7.83 -6.16
CA GLY A 115 1.54 8.77 -5.70
C GLY A 115 0.99 8.45 -4.32
N ASP A 116 -0.01 9.23 -3.92
CA ASP A 116 -0.73 9.03 -2.65
C ASP A 116 -1.88 8.03 -2.83
N VAL A 117 -2.11 7.21 -1.81
CA VAL A 117 -3.30 6.36 -1.67
C VAL A 117 -4.17 6.98 -0.59
N LYS A 118 -5.30 7.54 -0.99
CA LYS A 118 -6.20 8.29 -0.08
C LYS A 118 -7.50 7.55 0.24
N THR A 119 -7.76 6.45 -0.46
CA THR A 119 -9.00 5.68 -0.34
C THR A 119 -8.68 4.24 -0.02
N PHE A 120 -9.50 3.62 0.84
CA PHE A 120 -9.21 2.29 1.42
C PHE A 120 -10.13 1.18 0.93
N ASN A 121 -11.11 1.50 0.06
CA ASN A 121 -12.00 0.54 -0.58
C ASN A 121 -11.79 0.57 -2.10
N GLY A 122 -10.54 0.41 -2.51
CA GLY A 122 -10.09 0.63 -3.88
C GLY A 122 -9.59 2.05 -4.12
N PHE A 123 -8.68 2.20 -5.07
CA PHE A 123 -8.07 3.46 -5.45
C PHE A 123 -7.65 3.43 -6.92
N ILE A 124 -7.40 4.63 -7.47
CA ILE A 124 -6.75 4.83 -8.77
C ILE A 124 -5.65 5.87 -8.54
N VAL A 125 -4.42 5.53 -8.93
CA VAL A 125 -3.26 6.42 -8.88
C VAL A 125 -2.72 6.58 -10.29
N GLU A 126 -2.51 7.83 -10.72
CA GLU A 126 -1.86 8.12 -12.00
C GLU A 126 -0.35 7.90 -11.87
N VAL A 127 0.23 7.27 -12.88
CA VAL A 127 1.68 7.03 -12.98
C VAL A 127 2.32 8.30 -13.58
N PRO A 128 3.21 8.98 -12.84
CA PRO A 128 3.90 10.16 -13.34
C PRO A 128 4.64 9.91 -14.66
N ALA A 129 4.65 10.93 -15.54
CA ALA A 129 5.43 10.88 -16.77
C ALA A 129 6.91 10.61 -16.45
N GLY A 130 7.52 9.67 -17.18
CA GLY A 130 8.91 9.24 -16.97
C GLY A 130 9.08 8.01 -16.09
N ILE A 131 8.03 7.52 -15.43
CA ILE A 131 8.06 6.21 -14.76
C ILE A 131 7.54 5.15 -15.74
N ASP A 132 8.38 4.17 -16.07
CA ASP A 132 7.97 2.99 -16.82
C ASP A 132 7.66 1.83 -15.86
N VAL A 133 6.40 1.44 -15.78
CA VAL A 133 5.94 0.31 -14.94
C VAL A 133 6.60 -1.02 -15.30
N ARG A 134 7.21 -1.13 -16.49
CA ARG A 134 7.89 -2.35 -16.95
C ARG A 134 9.24 -2.59 -16.27
N ASP A 135 9.83 -1.54 -15.70
CA ASP A 135 11.14 -1.58 -15.03
C ASP A 135 11.06 -2.14 -13.60
N TYR A 136 9.84 -2.24 -13.06
CA TYR A 136 9.54 -2.71 -11.72
C TYR A 136 8.68 -3.95 -11.78
N ASN A 137 8.57 -4.71 -10.70
CA ASN A 137 7.78 -5.94 -10.72
C ASN A 137 6.71 -6.00 -9.62
N THR A 138 6.77 -5.09 -8.65
CA THR A 138 5.97 -5.13 -7.43
C THR A 138 5.39 -3.76 -7.12
N VAL A 139 4.11 -3.72 -6.77
CA VAL A 139 3.49 -2.57 -6.11
C VAL A 139 3.62 -2.76 -4.61
N VAL A 140 4.05 -1.72 -3.89
CA VAL A 140 4.11 -1.68 -2.42
C VAL A 140 3.25 -0.52 -1.93
N ILE A 141 2.40 -0.78 -0.95
CA ILE A 141 1.67 0.25 -0.21
C ILE A 141 2.39 0.47 1.11
N TRP A 142 2.83 1.69 1.34
CA TRP A 142 3.69 2.07 2.46
C TRP A 142 3.13 3.30 3.17
N CYS A 143 3.11 3.30 4.51
CA CYS A 143 2.80 4.48 5.29
C CYS A 143 4.10 5.23 5.63
N GLU A 144 4.30 6.42 5.06
CA GLU A 144 5.51 7.22 5.34
C GLU A 144 5.50 7.81 6.75
N ALA A 145 4.35 8.27 7.24
CA ALA A 145 4.26 8.89 8.56
C ALA A 145 4.63 7.95 9.74
N PHE A 146 4.48 6.63 9.56
CA PHE A 146 4.73 5.64 10.63
C PHE A 146 5.80 4.61 10.29
N ASP A 147 6.44 4.73 9.12
CA ASP A 147 7.36 3.73 8.56
C ASP A 147 6.77 2.30 8.60
N GLN A 148 5.54 2.12 8.11
CA GLN A 148 4.86 0.82 8.16
C GLN A 148 4.59 0.25 6.77
N PHE A 149 4.86 -1.05 6.64
CA PHE A 149 4.48 -1.85 5.49
C PHE A 149 2.99 -2.19 5.59
N ILE A 150 2.22 -1.93 4.52
CA ILE A 150 0.77 -2.19 4.51
C ILE A 150 0.47 -3.44 3.71
N SER A 151 0.95 -3.52 2.47
CA SER A 151 0.81 -4.69 1.61
C SER A 151 1.67 -4.55 0.36
N ALA A 152 1.83 -5.65 -0.38
CA ALA A 152 2.51 -5.65 -1.68
C ALA A 152 1.92 -6.71 -2.63
N ALA A 153 2.04 -6.44 -3.93
CA ALA A 153 1.66 -7.37 -4.98
C ALA A 153 2.75 -7.41 -6.04
N GLU A 154 3.33 -8.59 -6.28
CA GLU A 154 4.07 -8.84 -7.51
C GLU A 154 3.06 -8.90 -8.67
N TYR A 155 3.29 -8.11 -9.73
CA TYR A 155 2.39 -8.02 -10.89
C TYR A 155 3.05 -8.51 -12.20
N GLN A 156 4.37 -8.69 -12.20
CA GLN A 156 5.08 -9.35 -13.29
C GLN A 156 6.36 -10.03 -12.76
N PRO A 157 6.98 -10.95 -13.52
CA PRO A 157 8.27 -11.51 -13.13
C PRO A 157 9.34 -10.42 -13.09
N SER A 158 10.28 -10.51 -12.14
CA SER A 158 11.43 -9.60 -12.07
C SER A 158 12.24 -9.58 -13.39
N SER A 159 12.90 -8.46 -13.67
CA SER A 159 13.76 -8.30 -14.87
C SER A 159 14.81 -9.42 -14.96
N GLN A 160 15.43 -9.78 -13.85
CA GLN A 160 16.38 -10.91 -13.77
C GLN A 160 15.75 -12.26 -14.12
N ALA A 161 14.53 -12.52 -13.65
CA ALA A 161 13.81 -13.75 -14.00
C ALA A 161 13.46 -13.80 -15.50
N ARG A 162 13.06 -12.67 -16.09
CA ARG A 162 12.79 -12.54 -17.53
C ARG A 162 14.05 -12.74 -18.36
N GLU A 163 15.16 -12.15 -17.94
CA GLU A 163 16.44 -12.25 -18.64
C GLU A 163 17.00 -13.68 -18.57
N ARG A 164 16.88 -14.33 -17.41
CA ARG A 164 17.17 -15.76 -17.29
C ARG A 164 16.32 -16.55 -18.26
N ALA A 165 14.99 -16.42 -18.23
CA ALA A 165 14.10 -17.14 -19.14
C ALA A 165 14.45 -16.97 -20.62
N ARG A 166 14.85 -15.77 -21.05
CA ARG A 166 15.28 -15.49 -22.44
C ARG A 166 16.56 -16.22 -22.85
N ARG A 167 17.49 -16.47 -21.93
CA ARG A 167 18.75 -17.19 -22.22
C ARG A 167 18.56 -18.70 -22.48
N TRP A 168 17.38 -19.25 -22.18
CA TRP A 168 17.06 -20.67 -22.37
C TRP A 168 16.09 -20.94 -23.52
N ILE A 169 15.75 -19.91 -24.32
CA ILE A 169 15.00 -20.08 -25.57
C ILE A 169 16.03 -20.33 -26.69
N PRO A 170 16.02 -21.50 -27.36
CA PRO A 170 17.00 -21.87 -28.38
C PRO A 170 16.93 -20.99 -29.63
#